data_AF-A0A4R1Z7Y1-F1
#
_entry.id   AF-A0A4R1Z7Y1-F1
#
_cell.length_a   1.000
_cell.length_b   1.000
_cell.length_c   1.000
_cell.angle_alpha   90.00
_cell.angle_beta   90.00
_cell.angle_gamma   90.00
#
_symmetry.space_group_name_H-M   'P 1'
#
loop_
_entity.id
_entity.type
_entity.pdbx_description
1 polymer ?
#
loop_
_entity_poly.entity_id
_entity_poly.type
_entity_poly.pdbx_seq_one_letter_code
_entity_poly.pdbx_strand_id
1 'polypeptide(L)'
;MAIAERLTKRFRNVPGVTETDVTDWIAEAETESGLTEGEANDNALLYLAYALGCESIATDAARYFTYKDGEESVDKTAVFANYMKLAEVARLRYSRYKGGGTSYMYAPARYDGR
;
A
#
# COMPACT_ATOMS: atom_id res chain seq x y z
N MET A 1 -1.58 -14.88 -12.53
CA MET A 1 -2.59 -14.39 -11.57
C MET A 1 -2.60 -12.90 -11.70
N ALA A 2 -3.75 -12.31 -12.04
CA ALA A 2 -3.83 -10.89 -12.39
C ALA A 2 -3.47 -9.99 -11.20
N ILE A 3 -2.93 -8.80 -11.47
CA ILE A 3 -2.58 -7.82 -10.42
C ILE A 3 -3.81 -7.44 -9.61
N ALA A 4 -4.97 -7.27 -10.25
CA ALA A 4 -6.24 -7.02 -9.57
C ALA A 4 -6.57 -8.08 -8.52
N GLU A 5 -6.53 -9.37 -8.88
CA GLU A 5 -6.80 -10.46 -7.93
C GLU A 5 -5.81 -10.47 -6.74
N ARG A 6 -4.54 -10.11 -7.00
CA ARG A 6 -3.50 -9.99 -5.96
C ARG A 6 -3.80 -8.83 -5.02
N LEU A 7 -4.25 -7.70 -5.56
CA LEU A 7 -4.56 -6.49 -4.79
C LEU A 7 -5.84 -6.69 -3.96
N THR A 8 -6.90 -7.25 -4.55
CA THR A 8 -8.15 -7.62 -3.85
C THR A 8 -7.87 -8.56 -2.68
N LYS A 9 -7.01 -9.57 -2.86
CA LYS A 9 -6.62 -10.47 -1.75
C LYS A 9 -5.93 -9.75 -0.60
N ARG A 10 -5.17 -8.68 -0.87
CA ARG A 10 -4.48 -7.87 0.16
C ARG A 10 -5.44 -6.96 0.92
N PHE A 11 -6.48 -6.47 0.25
CA PHE A 11 -7.49 -5.59 0.85
C PHE A 11 -8.79 -6.31 1.28
N ARG A 12 -8.88 -7.64 1.15
CA ARG A 12 -10.11 -8.43 1.38
C ARG A 12 -10.83 -8.19 2.70
N ASN A 13 -10.11 -7.76 3.74
CA ASN A 13 -10.63 -7.54 5.09
C ASN A 13 -10.71 -6.05 5.43
N VAL A 14 -10.48 -5.16 4.48
CA VAL A 14 -10.59 -3.72 4.66
C VAL A 14 -12.02 -3.31 4.31
N PRO A 15 -12.81 -2.79 5.28
CA PRO A 15 -14.15 -2.32 5.01
C PRO A 15 -14.16 -1.16 4.01
N GLY A 16 -15.12 -1.16 3.09
CA GLY A 16 -15.34 -0.05 2.15
C GLY A 16 -14.45 -0.07 0.91
N VAL A 17 -13.48 -0.98 0.79
CA VAL A 17 -12.71 -1.16 -0.46
C VAL A 17 -13.53 -1.95 -1.47
N THR A 18 -13.78 -1.35 -2.62
CA THR A 18 -14.54 -1.94 -3.73
C THR A 18 -13.60 -2.42 -4.85
N GLU A 19 -14.15 -3.20 -5.79
CA GLU A 19 -13.43 -3.58 -7.01
C GLU A 19 -13.09 -2.38 -7.90
N THR A 20 -13.93 -1.34 -7.87
CA THR A 20 -13.68 -0.08 -8.56
C THR A 20 -12.44 0.61 -7.99
N ASP A 21 -12.33 0.71 -6.66
CA ASP A 21 -11.15 1.32 -6.02
C ASP A 21 -9.87 0.58 -6.39
N VAL A 22 -9.91 -0.75 -6.40
CA VAL A 22 -8.79 -1.61 -6.83
C VAL A 22 -8.40 -1.32 -8.28
N THR A 23 -9.38 -1.15 -9.17
CA THR A 23 -9.15 -0.85 -10.58
C THR A 23 -8.55 0.54 -10.77
N ASP A 24 -9.07 1.53 -10.05
CA ASP A 24 -8.60 2.91 -10.09
C ASP A 24 -7.16 3.02 -9.59
N TRP A 25 -6.80 2.34 -8.49
CA TRP A 25 -5.42 2.33 -7.99
C TRP A 25 -4.44 1.64 -8.94
N ILE A 26 -4.89 0.64 -9.70
CA ILE A 26 -4.07 0.00 -10.72
C ILE A 26 -3.85 0.97 -11.88
N ALA A 27 -4.92 1.58 -12.40
CA ALA A 27 -4.83 2.55 -13.50
C ALA A 27 -3.96 3.77 -13.14
N GLU A 28 -4.08 4.27 -11.91
CA GLU A 28 -3.23 5.35 -11.39
C GLU A 28 -1.77 4.89 -11.28
N ALA A 29 -1.52 3.67 -10.77
CA ALA A 29 -0.17 3.11 -10.71
C ALA A 29 0.45 2.91 -12.10
N GLU A 30 -0.31 2.49 -13.10
CA GLU A 30 0.15 2.37 -14.49
C GLU A 30 0.54 3.75 -15.03
N THR A 31 -0.30 4.76 -14.79
CA THR A 31 -0.06 6.14 -15.19
C THR A 31 1.17 6.74 -14.52
N GLU A 32 1.34 6.56 -13.20
CA GLU A 32 2.48 7.10 -12.43
C GLU A 32 3.79 6.37 -12.78
N SER A 33 3.74 5.05 -12.94
CA SER A 33 4.95 4.26 -13.15
C SER A 33 5.41 4.22 -14.61
N GLY A 34 4.48 4.37 -15.56
CA GLY A 34 4.66 4.08 -16.98
C GLY A 34 4.77 2.58 -17.27
N LEU A 35 4.38 1.72 -16.32
CA LEU A 35 4.37 0.26 -16.46
C LEU A 35 2.95 -0.22 -16.75
N THR A 36 2.85 -1.27 -17.52
CA THR A 36 1.62 -1.97 -17.89
C THR A 36 1.72 -3.43 -17.45
N GLU A 37 0.59 -4.03 -17.06
CA GLU A 37 0.56 -5.44 -16.69
C GLU A 37 1.09 -6.33 -17.83
N GLY A 38 2.01 -7.24 -17.51
CA GLY A 38 2.56 -8.22 -18.46
C GLY A 38 3.68 -7.71 -19.38
N GLU A 39 3.92 -6.39 -19.49
CA GLU A 39 5.04 -5.85 -20.27
C GLU A 39 6.32 -5.69 -19.44
N ALA A 40 6.18 -5.53 -18.12
CA ALA A 40 7.28 -5.22 -17.21
C ALA A 40 7.20 -6.02 -15.89
N ASN A 41 7.89 -5.56 -14.85
CA ASN A 41 7.89 -6.19 -13.54
C ASN A 41 6.53 -5.99 -12.85
N ASP A 42 5.60 -6.92 -13.03
CA ASP A 42 4.26 -6.91 -12.40
C ASP A 42 4.28 -6.70 -10.87
N ASN A 43 5.38 -7.08 -10.21
CA ASN A 43 5.53 -6.82 -8.78
C ASN A 43 5.73 -5.33 -8.50
N ALA A 44 6.46 -4.60 -9.34
CA ALA A 44 6.62 -3.16 -9.20
C ALA A 44 5.25 -2.48 -9.27
N LEU A 45 4.46 -2.80 -10.30
CA LEU A 45 3.12 -2.25 -10.49
C LEU A 45 2.19 -2.62 -9.31
N LEU A 46 2.20 -3.87 -8.86
CA LEU A 46 1.43 -4.29 -7.68
C LEU A 46 1.79 -3.50 -6.41
N TYR A 47 3.09 -3.28 -6.14
CA TYR A 47 3.51 -2.57 -4.94
C TYR A 47 3.18 -1.08 -5.00
N LEU A 48 3.20 -0.48 -6.19
CA LEU A 48 2.76 0.90 -6.35
C LEU A 48 1.24 1.04 -6.14
N ALA A 49 0.44 0.20 -6.79
CA ALA A 49 -1.02 0.19 -6.60
C ALA A 49 -1.40 -0.08 -5.13
N TYR A 50 -0.67 -0.96 -4.44
CA TYR A 50 -0.87 -1.19 -3.01
C TYR A 50 -0.51 0.02 -2.15
N ALA A 51 0.52 0.80 -2.51
CA ALA A 51 0.86 2.03 -1.81
C ALA A 51 -0.26 3.07 -1.93
N LEU A 52 -0.77 3.29 -3.16
CA LEU A 52 -1.88 4.20 -3.44
C LEU A 52 -3.14 3.82 -2.64
N GLY A 53 -3.49 2.53 -2.61
CA GLY A 53 -4.62 2.06 -1.81
C GLY A 53 -4.44 2.31 -0.30
N CYS A 54 -3.23 2.10 0.24
CA CYS A 54 -2.94 2.43 1.64
C CYS A 54 -3.04 3.93 1.92
N GLU A 55 -2.54 4.79 1.01
CA GLU A 55 -2.63 6.25 1.13
C GLU A 55 -4.07 6.74 1.08
N SER A 56 -4.90 6.16 0.20
CA SER A 56 -6.34 6.45 0.12
C SER A 56 -7.06 6.12 1.42
N ILE A 57 -6.84 4.91 1.97
CA ILE A 57 -7.44 4.48 3.24
C ILE A 57 -6.97 5.35 4.41
N ALA A 58 -5.68 5.69 4.45
CA ALA A 58 -5.14 6.59 5.47
C ALA A 58 -5.84 7.95 5.38
N THR A 59 -5.92 8.54 4.18
CA THR A 59 -6.53 9.85 3.96
C THR A 59 -8.01 9.85 4.36
N ASP A 60 -8.74 8.77 4.08
CA ASP A 60 -10.14 8.66 4.51
C ASP A 60 -10.27 8.54 6.04
N ALA A 61 -9.43 7.71 6.67
CA ALA A 61 -9.37 7.63 8.13
C ALA A 61 -9.04 8.99 8.77
N ALA A 62 -8.24 9.81 8.08
CA ALA A 62 -7.91 11.15 8.55
C ALA A 62 -9.10 12.13 8.51
N ARG A 63 -10.08 11.94 7.63
CA ARG A 63 -11.28 12.80 7.60
C ARG A 63 -12.14 12.65 8.85
N TYR A 64 -12.03 11.50 9.54
CA TYR A 64 -12.80 11.17 10.74
C TYR A 64 -11.95 11.17 12.01
N PHE A 65 -10.87 11.97 12.05
CA PHE A 65 -9.77 11.91 13.04
C PHE A 65 -10.22 11.90 14.51
N THR A 66 -11.36 12.53 14.83
CA THR A 66 -11.99 12.46 16.15
C THR A 66 -13.50 12.63 16.00
N TYR A 67 -14.25 11.55 16.26
CA TYR A 67 -15.68 11.64 16.51
C TYR A 67 -15.92 11.54 18.01
N LYS A 68 -16.56 12.57 18.58
CA LYS A 68 -16.99 12.59 19.97
C LYS A 68 -18.50 12.67 19.97
N ASP A 69 -19.16 11.59 20.35
CA ASP A 69 -20.60 11.56 20.59
C ASP A 69 -20.85 11.23 22.05
N GLY A 70 -21.31 12.22 22.81
CA GLY A 70 -21.49 12.11 24.26
C GLY A 70 -20.22 11.66 25.01
N GLU A 71 -20.26 10.45 25.58
CA GLU A 71 -19.15 9.80 26.31
C GLU A 71 -18.26 8.90 25.43
N GLU A 72 -18.65 8.60 24.19
CA GLU A 72 -17.87 7.74 23.30
C GLU A 72 -16.92 8.56 22.42
N SER A 73 -15.62 8.24 22.50
CA SER A 73 -14.59 8.85 21.66
C SER A 73 -13.89 7.77 20.83
N VAL A 74 -13.92 7.89 19.51
CA VAL A 74 -13.18 6.99 18.62
C VAL A 74 -11.94 7.73 18.11
N ASP A 75 -10.77 7.29 18.56
CA ASP A 75 -9.48 7.78 18.08
C ASP A 75 -8.97 6.91 16.93
N LYS A 76 -8.90 7.48 15.72
CA LYS A 76 -8.45 6.80 14.50
C LYS A 76 -7.02 7.17 14.09
N THR A 77 -6.27 7.93 14.91
CA THR A 77 -4.85 8.28 14.67
C THR A 77 -3.99 7.06 14.32
N ALA A 78 -4.16 5.96 15.06
CA ALA A 78 -3.39 4.74 14.86
C ALA A 78 -3.64 4.11 13.48
N VAL A 79 -4.86 4.21 12.94
CA VAL A 79 -5.22 3.68 11.62
C VAL A 79 -4.46 4.45 10.53
N PHE A 80 -4.51 5.78 10.57
CA PHE A 80 -3.77 6.64 9.66
C PHE A 80 -2.27 6.30 9.66
N ALA A 81 -1.64 6.31 10.84
CA ALA A 81 -0.21 6.08 10.97
C ALA A 81 0.22 4.68 10.49
N ASN A 82 -0.61 3.66 10.70
CA ASN A 82 -0.33 2.29 10.26
C ASN A 82 -0.40 2.15 8.73
N TYR A 83 -1.43 2.71 8.09
CA TYR A 83 -1.55 2.65 6.63
C TYR A 83 -0.47 3.47 5.92
N MET A 84 -0.09 4.64 6.45
CA MET A 84 1.03 5.42 5.90
C MET A 84 2.36 4.66 5.96
N LYS A 85 2.63 3.93 7.05
CA LYS A 85 3.82 3.06 7.14
C LYS A 85 3.78 1.93 6.11
N LEU A 86 2.62 1.32 5.87
CA LEU A 86 2.46 0.28 4.85
C LEU A 86 2.70 0.85 3.45
N ALA A 87 2.20 2.05 3.16
CA ALA A 87 2.44 2.74 1.90
C ALA A 87 3.93 3.02 1.66
N GLU A 88 4.64 3.53 2.67
CA GLU A 88 6.08 3.80 2.58
C GLU A 88 6.88 2.53 2.27
N VAL A 89 6.61 1.43 3.01
CA VAL A 89 7.24 0.13 2.77
C VAL A 89 6.95 -0.38 1.36
N ALA A 90 5.74 -0.14 0.86
CA ALA A 90 5.34 -0.55 -0.49
C ALA A 90 6.04 0.29 -1.58
N ARG A 91 6.17 1.61 -1.40
CA ARG A 91 6.95 2.48 -2.31
C ARG A 91 8.42 2.07 -2.36
N LEU A 92 9.02 1.71 -1.21
CA LEU A 92 10.38 1.18 -1.16
C LEU A 92 10.52 -0.12 -1.96
N ARG A 93 9.54 -1.02 -1.87
CA ARG A 93 9.51 -2.25 -2.68
C ARG A 93 9.35 -1.94 -4.15
N TYR A 94 8.43 -1.05 -4.53
CA TYR A 94 8.26 -0.60 -5.90
C TYR A 94 9.57 -0.09 -6.50
N SER A 95 10.28 0.81 -5.81
CA SER A 95 11.57 1.34 -6.26
C SER A 95 12.60 0.22 -6.52
N ARG A 96 12.67 -0.78 -5.62
CA ARG A 96 13.55 -1.95 -5.80
C ARG A 96 13.18 -2.78 -7.03
N TYR A 97 11.89 -3.07 -7.23
CA TYR A 97 11.43 -3.87 -8.36
C TYR A 97 11.53 -3.11 -9.70
N LYS A 98 11.37 -1.78 -9.70
CA LYS A 98 11.55 -0.92 -10.88
C LYS A 98 13.03 -0.82 -11.29
N GLY A 99 13.95 -0.75 -10.33
CA GLY A 99 15.39 -0.67 -10.58
C GLY A 99 16.08 -1.99 -10.97
N GLY A 100 15.32 -3.07 -11.25
CA GLY A 100 15.88 -4.38 -11.58
C GLY A 100 16.42 -5.17 -10.38
N GLY A 101 16.01 -4.79 -9.16
CA GLY A 101 16.51 -5.36 -7.90
C GLY A 101 16.17 -6.84 -7.74
N THR A 102 17.17 -7.68 -7.98
CA THR A 102 17.29 -9.04 -7.44
C THR A 102 17.07 -8.98 -5.92
N SER A 103 16.38 -9.96 -5.35
CA SER A 103 16.10 -10.04 -3.92
C SER A 103 17.40 -10.14 -3.09
N TYR A 104 17.99 -9.01 -2.75
CA TYR A 104 19.00 -8.99 -1.70
C TYR A 104 18.25 -9.04 -0.37
N MET A 105 18.36 -10.21 0.26
CA MET A 105 17.87 -10.49 1.60
C MET A 105 18.19 -9.31 2.52
N TYR A 106 17.20 -8.90 3.31
CA TYR A 106 17.44 -8.11 4.50
C TYR A 106 18.32 -8.98 5.41
N ALA A 107 19.64 -8.83 5.32
CA ALA A 107 20.51 -9.30 6.38
C ALA A 107 20.18 -8.40 7.57
N PRO A 108 19.54 -8.90 8.65
CA PRO A 108 19.39 -8.10 9.85
C PRO A 108 20.79 -7.67 10.29
N ALA A 109 20.93 -6.41 10.68
CA ALA A 109 22.18 -5.88 11.19
C ALA A 109 22.70 -6.88 12.24
N ARG A 110 23.88 -7.45 11.99
CA ARG A 110 24.58 -8.23 13.01
C ARG A 110 24.83 -7.24 14.13
N TYR A 111 24.18 -7.47 15.27
CA TYR A 111 24.54 -6.85 16.53
C TYR A 111 25.95 -7.33 16.86
N ASP A 112 26.96 -6.60 16.37
CA ASP A 112 28.34 -6.80 16.80
C ASP A 112 28.51 -5.98 18.08
N GLY A 113 28.24 -6.66 19.19
CA GLY A 113 28.49 -6.13 20.53
C GLY A 113 29.97 -6.18 20.86
N ARG A 114 30.78 -5.38 20.17
CA ARG A 114 32.19 -5.15 20.47
C ARG A 114 32.50 -3.67 20.60
#